data_AF-A0A1Y2K6G9-F1
#
_entry.id   AF-A0A1Y2K6G9-F1
#
_cell.length_a   1.000
_cell.length_b   1.000
_cell.length_c   1.000
_cell.angle_alpha   90.00
_cell.angle_beta   90.00
_cell.angle_gamma   90.00
#
_symmetry.space_group_name_H-M   'P 1'
#
loop_
_entity.id
_entity.type
_entity.pdbx_description
1 polymer ?
#
loop_
_entity_poly.entity_id
_entity_poly.type
_entity_poly.pdbx_seq_one_letter_code
_entity_poly.pdbx_strand_id
1 'polypeptide(L)'
;MMPGMDGLETLRHLRADPRYALLPVIMVTGNSAASDLAEAFSAGATDYVTKPIQRVELLARLKALIDLEEANRQMRQSEKRLRDLTASMAEGLLSVNDQMTVVFVNPQASSLLNLSEDQIIGYPIERLLRPESGLEKEEANAMQSMVEVCQGKSRKTRGESQFNRYQSAPFPASFSAAAIYEGEQFTGAVLSFRDITVQRHREERLRLAANIIENSQEGVIVVDPQLRIIDVNPAFNYITGYSRAEVIGKSPQILSSGCAGSAET
;
A
#
# COMPACT_ATOMS: atom_id res chain seq x y z
N MET A 1 -44.33 -39.27 8.25
CA MET A 1 -44.32 -38.25 7.19
C MET A 1 -45.03 -37.01 7.70
N MET A 2 -44.51 -35.82 7.44
CA MET A 2 -45.29 -34.58 7.63
C MET A 2 -46.34 -34.49 6.52
N PRO A 3 -47.58 -34.02 6.78
CA PRO A 3 -48.57 -33.83 5.74
C PRO A 3 -48.20 -32.62 4.87
N GLY A 4 -48.06 -32.81 3.56
CA GLY A 4 -48.07 -31.74 2.56
C GLY A 4 -46.73 -31.18 2.07
N MET A 5 -45.59 -31.51 2.67
CA MET A 5 -44.26 -31.09 2.17
C MET A 5 -43.21 -32.14 2.53
N ASP A 6 -42.41 -32.56 1.54
CA ASP A 6 -41.28 -33.46 1.75
C ASP A 6 -40.00 -32.69 2.16
N GLY A 7 -39.00 -33.41 2.68
CA GLY A 7 -37.75 -32.77 3.14
C GLY A 7 -36.94 -32.14 2.01
N LEU A 8 -37.10 -32.62 0.77
CA LEU A 8 -36.39 -32.16 -0.39
C LEU A 8 -36.96 -30.83 -0.90
N GLU A 9 -38.28 -30.71 -0.92
CA GLU A 9 -39.02 -29.49 -1.21
C GLU A 9 -38.77 -28.41 -0.15
N THR A 10 -38.69 -28.82 1.12
CA THR A 10 -38.23 -27.94 2.21
C THR A 10 -36.83 -27.37 1.93
N LEU A 11 -35.89 -28.22 1.52
CA LEU A 11 -34.53 -27.80 1.17
C LEU A 11 -34.51 -26.85 -0.04
N ARG A 12 -35.30 -27.13 -1.09
CA ARG A 12 -35.43 -26.24 -2.26
C ARG A 12 -35.95 -24.86 -1.85
N HIS A 13 -36.93 -24.79 -0.94
CA HIS A 13 -37.41 -23.51 -0.39
C HIS A 13 -36.34 -22.77 0.41
N LEU A 14 -35.56 -23.47 1.24
CA LEU A 14 -34.43 -22.86 1.97
C LEU A 14 -33.37 -22.29 1.02
N ARG A 15 -33.11 -22.97 -0.12
CA ARG A 15 -32.16 -22.49 -1.12
C ARG A 15 -32.69 -21.33 -1.96
N ALA A 16 -34.00 -21.21 -2.13
CA ALA A 16 -34.63 -20.09 -2.82
C ALA A 16 -34.62 -18.78 -2.01
N ASP A 17 -34.52 -18.84 -0.68
CA ASP A 17 -34.40 -17.66 0.17
C ASP A 17 -32.93 -17.22 0.33
N PRO A 18 -32.54 -16.01 -0.12
CA PRO A 18 -31.17 -15.51 -0.01
C PRO A 18 -30.60 -15.53 1.42
N ARG A 19 -31.48 -15.45 2.44
CA ARG A 19 -31.08 -15.48 3.86
C ARG A 19 -30.55 -16.84 4.29
N TYR A 20 -30.98 -17.91 3.64
CA TYR A 20 -30.67 -19.30 4.02
C TYR A 20 -29.95 -20.07 2.91
N ALA A 21 -29.77 -19.46 1.74
CA ALA A 21 -29.15 -20.06 0.57
C ALA A 21 -27.79 -20.72 0.86
N LEU A 22 -27.00 -20.15 1.78
CA LEU A 22 -25.67 -20.63 2.16
C LEU A 22 -25.62 -21.46 3.45
N LEU A 23 -26.74 -21.64 4.17
CA LEU A 23 -26.70 -22.40 5.41
C LEU A 23 -26.39 -23.89 5.15
N PRO A 24 -25.46 -24.51 5.88
CA PRO A 24 -25.22 -25.94 5.79
C PRO A 24 -26.47 -26.72 6.19
N VAL A 25 -26.92 -27.67 5.35
CA VAL A 25 -28.10 -28.51 5.63
C VAL A 25 -27.71 -29.98 5.52
N ILE A 26 -27.92 -30.75 6.60
CA ILE A 26 -27.81 -32.21 6.60
C ILE A 26 -29.20 -32.80 6.43
N MET A 27 -29.41 -33.54 5.35
CA MET A 27 -30.65 -34.24 5.08
C MET A 27 -30.72 -35.56 5.84
N VAL A 28 -31.86 -35.86 6.48
CA VAL A 28 -32.05 -37.16 7.13
C VAL A 28 -32.97 -38.03 6.27
N THR A 29 -32.40 -39.03 5.60
CA THR A 29 -33.11 -39.89 4.65
C THR A 29 -33.49 -41.26 5.24
N GLY A 30 -34.67 -41.75 4.90
CA GLY A 30 -35.11 -43.11 5.23
C GLY A 30 -34.70 -44.16 4.20
N ASN A 31 -34.34 -43.75 2.98
CA ASN A 31 -33.95 -44.62 1.88
C ASN A 31 -32.51 -44.32 1.48
N SER A 32 -31.67 -45.35 1.39
CA SER A 32 -30.25 -45.25 1.04
C SER A 32 -29.98 -45.57 -0.44
N ALA A 33 -31.03 -45.60 -1.27
CA ALA A 33 -30.87 -45.75 -2.71
C ALA A 33 -30.01 -44.60 -3.26
N ALA A 34 -29.04 -44.93 -4.13
CA ALA A 34 -28.11 -43.96 -4.69
C ALA A 34 -28.81 -42.81 -5.44
N SER A 35 -30.00 -43.07 -6.01
CA SER A 35 -30.87 -42.07 -6.64
C SER A 35 -31.29 -40.95 -5.69
N ASP A 36 -31.70 -41.31 -4.48
CA ASP A 36 -32.30 -40.39 -3.53
C ASP A 36 -31.22 -39.51 -2.88
N LEU A 37 -30.01 -40.06 -2.74
CA LEU A 37 -28.83 -39.33 -2.29
C LEU A 37 -28.37 -38.31 -3.32
N ALA A 38 -28.31 -38.70 -4.59
CA ALA A 38 -27.98 -37.79 -5.69
C ALA A 38 -29.00 -36.65 -5.79
N GLU A 39 -30.29 -36.93 -5.57
CA GLU A 39 -31.34 -35.91 -5.56
C GLU A 39 -31.17 -34.91 -4.39
N ALA A 40 -30.82 -35.39 -3.20
CA ALA A 40 -30.55 -34.54 -2.04
C ALA A 40 -29.39 -33.57 -2.26
N PHE A 41 -28.27 -34.05 -2.81
CA PHE A 41 -27.15 -33.18 -3.16
C PHE A 41 -27.51 -32.20 -4.28
N SER A 42 -28.25 -32.65 -5.30
CA SER A 42 -28.70 -31.79 -6.41
C SER A 42 -29.66 -30.69 -5.95
N ALA A 43 -30.44 -30.94 -4.90
CA ALA A 43 -31.29 -29.94 -4.25
C ALA A 43 -30.52 -28.95 -3.35
N GLY A 44 -29.21 -29.16 -3.15
CA GLY A 44 -28.34 -28.28 -2.38
C GLY A 44 -28.09 -28.73 -0.93
N ALA A 45 -28.28 -30.00 -0.60
CA ALA A 45 -27.89 -30.54 0.69
C ALA A 45 -26.36 -30.52 0.81
N THR A 46 -25.87 -30.17 1.99
CA THR A 46 -24.43 -30.19 2.27
C THR A 46 -23.96 -31.61 2.59
N ASP A 47 -24.80 -32.38 3.27
CA ASP A 47 -24.56 -33.78 3.57
C ASP A 47 -25.89 -34.50 3.84
N TYR A 48 -25.84 -35.79 4.10
CA TYR A 48 -26.99 -36.58 4.54
C TYR A 48 -26.64 -37.61 5.62
N VAL A 49 -27.67 -38.08 6.33
CA VAL A 49 -27.61 -39.18 7.31
C VAL A 49 -28.79 -40.11 7.08
N THR A 50 -28.56 -41.42 7.11
CA THR A 50 -29.62 -42.42 6.95
C THR A 50 -30.32 -42.74 8.28
N LYS A 51 -31.56 -43.22 8.20
CA LYS A 51 -32.29 -43.77 9.35
C LYS A 51 -31.98 -45.28 9.49
N PRO A 52 -31.93 -45.82 10.72
CA PRO A 52 -32.00 -45.11 11.99
C PRO A 52 -30.75 -44.25 12.24
N ILE A 53 -30.95 -43.05 12.80
CA ILE A 53 -29.86 -42.08 12.99
C ILE A 53 -28.84 -42.64 13.97
N GLN A 54 -27.60 -42.78 13.53
CA GLN A 54 -26.50 -43.14 14.41
C GLN A 54 -25.90 -41.87 15.01
N ARG A 55 -25.98 -41.74 16.34
CA ARG A 55 -25.53 -40.54 17.06
C ARG A 55 -24.06 -40.18 16.77
N VAL A 56 -23.19 -41.18 16.68
CA VAL A 56 -21.76 -40.99 16.40
C VAL A 56 -21.55 -40.42 14.99
N GLU A 57 -22.23 -40.96 13.99
CA GLU A 57 -22.15 -40.47 12.61
C GLU A 57 -22.66 -39.04 12.48
N LEU A 58 -23.85 -38.75 13.01
CA LEU A 58 -24.45 -37.42 12.94
C LEU A 58 -23.54 -36.37 13.62
N LEU A 59 -23.00 -36.68 14.80
CA LEU A 59 -22.11 -35.77 15.52
C LEU A 59 -20.80 -35.56 14.77
N ALA A 60 -20.23 -36.59 14.14
CA ALA A 60 -19.00 -36.47 13.36
C ALA A 60 -19.22 -35.55 12.13
N ARG A 61 -20.33 -35.75 11.39
CA ARG A 61 -20.67 -34.90 10.24
C ARG A 61 -20.96 -33.46 10.64
N LEU A 62 -21.75 -33.27 11.70
CA LEU A 62 -22.05 -31.93 12.21
C LEU A 62 -20.78 -31.19 12.63
N LYS A 63 -19.87 -31.88 13.34
CA LYS A 63 -18.60 -31.32 13.76
C LYS A 63 -17.74 -30.92 12.56
N ALA A 64 -17.62 -31.78 11.54
CA ALA A 64 -16.87 -31.46 10.33
C ALA A 64 -17.41 -30.22 9.60
N LEU A 65 -18.73 -30.05 9.52
CA LEU A 65 -19.34 -28.85 8.91
C LEU A 65 -19.10 -27.58 9.72
N ILE A 66 -19.17 -27.66 11.06
CA ILE A 66 -18.88 -26.52 11.95
C ILE A 66 -17.41 -26.12 11.82
N ASP A 67 -16.49 -27.10 11.91
CA ASP A 67 -15.05 -26.86 11.81
C ASP A 67 -14.69 -26.21 10.46
N LEU A 68 -15.32 -26.65 9.36
CA LEU A 68 -15.14 -26.07 8.03
C LEU A 68 -15.60 -24.61 7.96
N GLU A 69 -16.78 -24.29 8.51
CA GLU A 69 -17.27 -22.92 8.51
C GLU A 69 -16.42 -22.00 9.41
N GLU A 70 -15.95 -22.51 10.53
CA GLU A 70 -15.07 -21.75 11.41
C GLU A 70 -13.73 -21.45 10.74
N ALA A 71 -13.12 -22.43 10.06
CA ALA A 71 -11.91 -22.23 9.27
C ALA A 71 -12.10 -21.20 8.15
N ASN A 72 -13.19 -21.30 7.39
CA ASN A 72 -13.52 -20.33 6.33
C ASN A 72 -13.72 -18.91 6.89
N ARG A 73 -14.39 -18.79 8.04
CA ARG A 73 -14.62 -17.50 8.69
C ARG A 73 -13.32 -16.88 9.19
N GLN A 74 -12.46 -17.68 9.82
CA GLN A 74 -11.14 -17.25 10.27
C GLN A 74 -10.27 -16.80 9.10
N MET A 75 -10.27 -17.54 7.99
CA MET A 75 -9.52 -17.17 6.79
C MET A 75 -9.98 -15.84 6.21
N ARG A 76 -11.29 -15.63 6.05
CA ARG A 76 -11.87 -14.35 5.59
C ARG A 76 -11.55 -13.19 6.54
N GLN A 77 -11.57 -13.43 7.85
CA GLN A 77 -11.20 -12.39 8.82
C GLN A 77 -9.71 -12.04 8.77
N SER A 78 -8.83 -13.04 8.64
CA SER A 78 -7.39 -12.83 8.48
C SER A 78 -7.09 -12.01 7.22
N GLU A 79 -7.70 -12.38 6.09
CA GLU A 79 -7.54 -11.68 4.82
C GLU A 79 -8.02 -10.23 4.90
N LYS A 80 -9.21 -9.99 5.48
CA LYS A 80 -9.70 -8.63 5.72
C LYS A 80 -8.78 -7.84 6.63
N ARG A 81 -8.28 -8.44 7.70
CA ARG A 81 -7.38 -7.77 8.66
C ARG A 81 -6.05 -7.39 8.01
N LEU A 82 -5.50 -8.23 7.13
CA LEU A 82 -4.30 -7.91 6.35
C LEU A 82 -4.55 -6.77 5.35
N ARG A 83 -5.73 -6.74 4.70
CA ARG A 83 -6.13 -5.59 3.86
C ARG A 83 -6.24 -4.30 4.67
N ASP A 84 -6.87 -4.33 5.84
CA ASP A 84 -7.04 -3.14 6.68
C ASP A 84 -5.69 -2.61 7.19
N LEU A 85 -4.75 -3.50 7.56
CA LEU A 85 -3.40 -3.12 7.97
C LEU A 85 -2.62 -2.46 6.82
N THR A 86 -2.68 -3.03 5.62
CA THR A 86 -1.99 -2.46 4.44
C THR A 86 -2.65 -1.17 3.92
N ALA A 87 -3.94 -0.96 4.16
CA ALA A 87 -4.66 0.27 3.81
C ALA A 87 -4.33 1.47 4.72
N SER A 88 -3.87 1.21 5.96
CA SER A 88 -3.43 2.25 6.89
C SER A 88 -2.04 2.84 6.56
N MET A 89 -1.29 2.21 5.66
CA MET A 89 0.01 2.69 5.22
C MET A 89 -0.16 3.75 4.13
N ALA A 90 0.50 4.90 4.27
CA ALA A 90 0.56 5.94 3.23
C ALA A 90 1.47 5.55 2.04
N GLU A 91 1.49 4.27 1.70
CA GLU A 91 2.32 3.65 0.68
C GLU A 91 1.44 2.76 -0.18
N GLY A 92 1.54 2.91 -1.49
CA GLY A 92 1.02 1.94 -2.44
C GLY A 92 1.83 0.66 -2.33
N LEU A 93 1.15 -0.47 -2.18
CA LEU A 93 1.73 -1.80 -2.11
C LEU A 93 1.17 -2.64 -3.24
N LEU A 94 2.05 -3.32 -3.97
CA LEU A 94 1.67 -4.32 -4.95
C LEU A 94 2.64 -5.50 -4.92
N SER A 95 2.20 -6.66 -5.40
CA SER A 95 3.05 -7.84 -5.57
C SER A 95 2.90 -8.39 -6.97
N VAL A 96 3.99 -8.96 -7.50
CA VAL A 96 4.04 -9.65 -8.78
C VAL A 96 4.45 -11.10 -8.59
N ASN A 97 4.00 -11.97 -9.51
CA ASN A 97 4.53 -13.33 -9.63
C ASN A 97 5.86 -13.37 -10.40
N ASP A 98 6.39 -14.57 -10.61
CA ASP A 98 7.59 -14.88 -11.39
C ASP A 98 7.54 -14.42 -12.85
N GLN A 99 6.34 -14.21 -13.40
CA GLN A 99 6.07 -13.68 -14.73
C GLN A 99 5.93 -12.15 -14.77
N MET A 100 6.19 -11.46 -13.66
CA MET A 100 6.08 -10.00 -13.53
C MET A 100 4.66 -9.44 -13.74
N THR A 101 3.64 -10.27 -13.52
CA THR A 101 2.23 -9.86 -13.54
C THR A 101 1.75 -9.57 -12.13
N VAL A 102 0.98 -8.50 -11.96
CA VAL A 102 0.52 -8.08 -10.63
C VAL A 102 -0.51 -9.07 -10.11
N VAL A 103 -0.29 -9.63 -8.91
CA VAL A 103 -1.17 -10.60 -8.25
C VAL A 103 -1.85 -10.03 -7.01
N PHE A 104 -1.37 -8.89 -6.51
CA PHE A 104 -1.95 -8.19 -5.37
C PHE A 104 -1.69 -6.70 -5.49
N VAL A 105 -2.65 -5.90 -5.05
CA VAL A 105 -2.54 -4.45 -4.94
C VAL A 105 -3.36 -3.97 -3.72
N ASN A 106 -2.84 -3.03 -2.94
CA ASN A 106 -3.60 -2.40 -1.87
C ASN A 106 -4.41 -1.19 -2.41
N PRO A 107 -5.46 -0.73 -1.68
CA PRO A 107 -6.26 0.41 -2.12
C PRO A 107 -5.46 1.70 -2.36
N GLN A 108 -4.37 1.89 -1.61
CA GLN A 108 -3.51 3.07 -1.76
C GLN A 108 -2.76 3.06 -3.10
N ALA A 109 -2.25 1.90 -3.55
CA ALA A 109 -1.62 1.76 -4.86
C ALA A 109 -2.61 2.03 -6.00
N SER A 110 -3.83 1.50 -5.90
CA SER A 110 -4.91 1.80 -6.85
C SER A 110 -5.19 3.31 -6.96
N SER A 111 -5.28 4.00 -5.81
CA SER A 111 -5.48 5.45 -5.75
C SER A 111 -4.31 6.23 -6.36
N LEU A 112 -3.07 5.85 -6.06
CA LEU A 112 -1.86 6.51 -6.60
C LEU A 112 -1.71 6.32 -8.12
N LEU A 113 -2.05 5.13 -8.64
CA LEU A 113 -1.95 4.81 -10.07
C LEU A 113 -3.17 5.27 -10.88
N ASN A 114 -4.24 5.71 -10.21
CA ASN A 114 -5.53 6.08 -10.81
C ASN A 114 -6.17 4.92 -11.61
N LEU A 115 -6.08 3.70 -11.06
CA LEU A 115 -6.60 2.47 -11.65
C LEU A 115 -7.30 1.64 -10.58
N SER A 116 -8.40 0.97 -10.96
CA SER A 116 -9.08 0.03 -10.08
C SER A 116 -8.29 -1.29 -9.93
N GLU A 117 -8.52 -2.02 -8.83
CA GLU A 117 -7.88 -3.32 -8.58
C GLU A 117 -8.04 -4.28 -9.78
N ASP A 118 -9.26 -4.39 -10.34
CA ASP A 118 -9.57 -5.26 -11.47
C ASP A 118 -8.79 -4.92 -12.76
N GLN A 119 -8.36 -3.67 -12.91
CA GLN A 119 -7.54 -3.22 -14.05
C GLN A 119 -6.04 -3.46 -13.83
N ILE A 120 -5.62 -3.60 -12.57
CA ILE A 120 -4.23 -3.77 -12.18
C ILE A 120 -3.87 -5.26 -12.11
N ILE A 121 -4.74 -6.08 -11.51
CA ILE A 121 -4.49 -7.52 -11.35
C ILE A 121 -4.35 -8.20 -12.71
N GLY A 122 -3.33 -9.03 -12.86
CA GLY A 122 -2.96 -9.71 -14.10
C GLY A 122 -2.21 -8.83 -15.11
N TYR A 123 -2.07 -7.52 -14.86
CA TYR A 123 -1.34 -6.63 -15.76
C TYR A 123 0.17 -6.69 -15.51
N PRO A 124 1.02 -6.61 -16.55
CA PRO A 124 2.47 -6.57 -16.38
C PRO A 124 2.95 -5.30 -15.66
N ILE A 125 3.72 -5.45 -14.58
CA ILE A 125 4.17 -4.33 -13.73
C ILE A 125 4.98 -3.28 -14.50
N GLU A 126 5.80 -3.69 -15.46
CA GLU A 126 6.63 -2.77 -16.25
C GLU A 126 5.78 -1.78 -17.06
N ARG A 127 4.69 -2.26 -17.66
CA ARG A 127 3.78 -1.40 -18.42
C ARG A 127 2.92 -0.53 -17.53
N LEU A 128 2.64 -1.00 -16.32
CA LEU A 128 1.84 -0.27 -15.35
C LEU A 128 2.56 0.98 -14.84
N LEU A 129 3.84 0.83 -14.47
CA LEU A 129 4.59 1.87 -13.74
C LEU A 129 5.46 2.75 -14.63
N ARG A 130 5.90 2.27 -15.80
CA ARG A 130 6.82 3.04 -16.65
C ARG A 130 6.06 4.17 -17.36
N PRO A 131 6.45 5.45 -17.14
CA PRO A 131 5.83 6.56 -17.83
C PRO A 131 6.18 6.58 -19.32
N GLU A 132 5.29 7.14 -20.13
CA GLU A 132 5.52 7.32 -21.57
C GLU A 132 6.54 8.44 -21.85
N SER A 133 6.61 9.44 -20.97
CA SER A 133 7.63 10.48 -20.99
C SER A 133 8.99 9.91 -20.60
N GLY A 134 10.05 10.36 -21.27
CA GLY A 134 11.42 9.93 -20.98
C GLY A 134 11.82 10.17 -19.53
N LEU A 135 12.59 9.24 -18.96
CA LEU A 135 13.16 9.32 -17.62
C LEU A 135 14.55 9.95 -17.68
N GLU A 136 14.93 10.68 -16.63
CA GLU A 136 16.33 11.06 -16.44
C GLU A 136 17.21 9.83 -16.19
N LYS A 137 18.53 9.96 -16.39
CA LYS A 137 19.46 8.81 -16.29
C LYS A 137 19.40 8.14 -14.91
N GLU A 138 19.30 8.92 -13.84
CA GLU A 138 19.21 8.39 -12.47
C GLU A 138 17.88 7.68 -12.22
N GLU A 139 16.76 8.29 -12.64
CA GLU A 139 15.42 7.71 -12.51
C GLU A 139 15.27 6.42 -13.34
N ALA A 140 15.88 6.37 -14.53
CA ALA A 140 15.92 5.19 -15.39
C ALA A 140 16.73 4.05 -14.75
N ASN A 141 17.88 4.36 -14.15
CA ASN A 141 18.69 3.36 -13.44
C ASN A 141 17.94 2.79 -12.23
N ALA A 142 17.27 3.64 -11.45
CA ALA A 142 16.46 3.21 -10.32
C ALA A 142 15.30 2.30 -10.78
N MET A 143 14.57 2.69 -11.81
CA MET A 143 13.51 1.88 -12.42
C MET A 143 14.06 0.52 -12.92
N GLN A 144 15.23 0.52 -13.54
CA GLN A 144 15.88 -0.71 -14.00
C GLN A 144 16.23 -1.65 -12.83
N SER A 145 16.75 -1.12 -11.72
CA SER A 145 17.02 -1.92 -10.52
C SER A 145 15.74 -2.50 -9.90
N MET A 146 14.61 -1.79 -9.98
CA MET A 146 13.31 -2.31 -9.56
C MET A 146 12.88 -3.50 -10.42
N VAL A 147 13.02 -3.35 -11.74
CA VAL A 147 12.74 -4.40 -12.72
C VAL A 147 13.61 -5.64 -12.48
N GLU A 148 14.90 -5.46 -12.18
CA GLU A 148 15.80 -6.57 -11.85
C GLU A 148 15.36 -7.37 -10.63
N VAL A 149 14.81 -6.70 -9.60
CA VAL A 149 14.22 -7.39 -8.44
C VAL A 149 12.97 -8.17 -8.83
N CYS A 150 12.10 -7.57 -9.66
CA CYS A 150 10.89 -8.24 -10.16
C CYS A 150 11.20 -9.41 -11.12
N GLN A 151 12.41 -9.47 -11.67
CA GLN A 151 12.92 -10.59 -12.48
C GLN A 151 13.70 -11.62 -11.65
N GLY A 152 13.84 -11.43 -10.33
CA GLY A 152 14.61 -12.31 -9.46
C GLY A 152 16.13 -12.21 -9.62
N LYS A 153 16.63 -11.24 -10.40
CA LYS A 153 18.08 -10.98 -10.62
C LYS A 153 18.72 -10.23 -9.46
N SER A 154 17.93 -9.55 -8.65
CA SER A 154 18.37 -8.86 -7.43
C SER A 154 17.41 -9.17 -6.28
N ARG A 155 17.92 -9.17 -5.04
CA ARG A 155 17.10 -9.49 -3.87
C ARG A 155 16.27 -8.32 -3.37
N LYS A 156 16.80 -7.10 -3.45
CA LYS A 156 16.13 -5.89 -2.97
C LYS A 156 16.71 -4.64 -3.61
N THR A 157 15.89 -3.61 -3.71
CA THR A 157 16.32 -2.27 -4.09
C THR A 157 15.48 -1.20 -3.42
N ARG A 158 15.99 0.03 -3.42
CA ARG A 158 15.28 1.24 -3.07
C ARG A 158 15.76 2.37 -3.97
N GLY A 159 14.88 3.30 -4.31
CA GLY A 159 15.22 4.43 -5.16
C GLY A 159 14.06 5.39 -5.35
N GLU A 160 14.30 6.38 -6.19
CA GLU A 160 13.29 7.35 -6.62
C GLU A 160 13.22 7.33 -8.15
N SER A 161 12.01 7.36 -8.70
CA SER A 161 11.77 7.41 -10.15
C SER A 161 10.40 8.00 -10.44
N GLN A 162 10.11 8.34 -11.70
CA GLN A 162 8.77 8.74 -12.12
C GLN A 162 7.93 7.50 -12.35
N PHE A 163 6.77 7.44 -11.70
CA PHE A 163 5.77 6.41 -11.92
C PHE A 163 4.62 6.97 -12.75
N ASN A 164 4.11 6.14 -13.66
CA ASN A 164 2.95 6.48 -14.45
C ASN A 164 1.69 6.61 -13.58
N ARG A 165 0.78 7.50 -13.98
CA ARG A 165 -0.56 7.62 -13.42
C ARG A 165 -1.54 7.60 -14.57
N TYR A 166 -2.51 6.69 -14.54
CA TYR A 166 -3.40 6.49 -15.67
C TYR A 166 -4.18 7.77 -16.01
N GLN A 167 -4.12 8.16 -17.28
CA GLN A 167 -4.73 9.40 -17.81
C GLN A 167 -4.37 10.66 -17.02
N SER A 168 -3.19 10.71 -16.42
CA SER A 168 -2.70 11.85 -15.64
C SER A 168 -1.19 12.02 -15.85
N ALA A 169 -0.65 13.15 -15.40
CA ALA A 169 0.80 13.31 -15.40
C ALA A 169 1.47 12.24 -14.51
N PRO A 170 2.64 11.72 -14.91
CA PRO A 170 3.48 10.93 -14.03
C PRO A 170 3.78 11.68 -12.74
N PHE A 171 4.07 10.93 -11.68
CA PHE A 171 4.42 11.50 -10.38
C PHE A 171 5.75 10.93 -9.88
N PRO A 172 6.57 11.74 -9.18
CA PRO A 172 7.76 11.25 -8.54
C PRO A 172 7.39 10.30 -7.40
N ALA A 173 7.94 9.10 -7.45
CA ALA A 173 7.72 8.06 -6.46
C ALA A 173 9.03 7.64 -5.81
N SER A 174 9.05 7.61 -4.47
CA SER A 174 10.05 6.85 -3.72
C SER A 174 9.55 5.43 -3.55
N PHE A 175 10.38 4.45 -3.87
CA PHE A 175 9.97 3.04 -3.87
C PHE A 175 11.00 2.12 -3.21
N SER A 176 10.52 0.97 -2.78
CA SER A 176 11.36 -0.19 -2.42
C SER A 176 10.74 -1.47 -2.93
N ALA A 177 11.57 -2.33 -3.52
CA ALA A 177 11.19 -3.64 -4.00
C ALA A 177 12.00 -4.73 -3.30
N ALA A 178 11.37 -5.86 -3.02
CA ALA A 178 12.02 -7.05 -2.49
C ALA A 178 11.52 -8.31 -3.20
N ALA A 179 12.44 -9.18 -3.61
CA ALA A 179 12.12 -10.46 -4.22
C ALA A 179 11.68 -11.48 -3.17
N ILE A 180 10.70 -12.31 -3.53
CA ILE A 180 10.11 -13.36 -2.72
C ILE A 180 10.62 -14.70 -3.27
N TYR A 181 11.05 -15.56 -2.35
CA TYR A 181 11.59 -16.88 -2.68
C TYR A 181 10.91 -17.95 -1.82
N GLU A 182 10.62 -19.09 -2.42
CA GLU A 182 10.33 -20.34 -1.72
C GLU A 182 11.58 -21.23 -1.79
N GLY A 183 12.35 -21.25 -0.70
CA GLY A 183 13.69 -21.85 -0.73
C GLY A 183 14.64 -21.07 -1.63
N GLU A 184 15.18 -21.74 -2.67
CA GLU A 184 16.04 -21.11 -3.68
C GLU A 184 15.25 -20.63 -4.92
N GLN A 185 13.98 -21.01 -5.04
CA GLN A 185 13.17 -20.68 -6.20
C GLN A 185 12.54 -19.29 -6.04
N PHE A 186 12.76 -18.44 -7.04
CA PHE A 186 12.08 -17.15 -7.15
C PHE A 186 10.61 -17.36 -7.46
N THR A 187 9.72 -16.76 -6.67
CA THR A 187 8.25 -16.89 -6.83
C THR A 187 7.57 -15.56 -7.16
N GLY A 188 8.25 -14.42 -6.96
CA GLY A 188 7.69 -13.12 -7.24
C GLY A 188 8.41 -11.99 -6.53
N ALA A 189 7.81 -10.81 -6.49
CA ALA A 189 8.34 -9.66 -5.75
C ALA A 189 7.22 -8.84 -5.11
N VAL A 190 7.58 -8.07 -4.09
CA VAL A 190 6.73 -7.05 -3.49
C VAL A 190 7.34 -5.68 -3.76
N LEU A 191 6.50 -4.72 -4.14
CA LEU A 191 6.86 -3.32 -4.38
C LEU A 191 6.01 -2.44 -3.46
N SER A 192 6.68 -1.56 -2.73
CA SER A 192 6.09 -0.45 -2.01
C SER A 192 6.51 0.86 -2.67
N PHE A 193 5.60 1.84 -2.76
CA PHE A 193 5.91 3.14 -3.32
C PHE A 193 5.08 4.25 -2.68
N ARG A 194 5.66 5.44 -2.59
CA ARG A 194 5.04 6.64 -2.05
C ARG A 194 5.21 7.79 -3.03
N ASP A 195 4.13 8.52 -3.26
CA ASP A 195 4.18 9.80 -3.97
C ASP A 195 4.91 10.85 -3.11
N ILE A 196 6.02 11.36 -3.65
CA ILE A 196 6.88 12.35 -2.99
C ILE A 196 6.72 13.75 -3.59
N THR A 197 5.67 14.01 -4.38
CA THR A 197 5.43 15.32 -5.02
C THR A 197 5.40 16.46 -3.99
N VAL A 198 4.60 16.30 -2.92
CA VAL A 198 4.48 17.30 -1.86
C VAL A 198 5.81 17.52 -1.13
N GLN A 199 6.59 16.45 -0.94
CA GLN A 199 7.89 16.52 -0.28
C GLN A 199 8.90 17.30 -1.14
N ARG A 200 9.04 16.92 -2.43
CA ARG A 200 9.93 17.61 -3.37
C ARG A 200 9.61 19.10 -3.49
N HIS A 201 8.33 19.46 -3.61
CA HIS A 201 7.95 20.88 -3.70
C HIS A 201 8.24 21.67 -2.40
N ARG A 202 8.15 21.06 -1.23
CA ARG A 202 8.53 21.71 0.03
C ARG A 202 10.03 21.94 0.10
N GLU A 203 10.82 20.95 -0.28
CA GLU A 203 12.27 21.04 -0.32
C GLU A 203 12.75 22.09 -1.34
N GLU A 204 12.17 22.11 -2.54
CA GLU A 204 12.47 23.12 -3.56
C GLU A 204 12.11 24.53 -3.10
N ARG A 205 10.95 24.72 -2.45
CA ARG A 205 10.55 26.03 -1.91
C ARG A 205 11.51 26.52 -0.83
N LEU A 206 11.93 25.63 0.08
CA LEU A 206 12.93 25.96 1.10
C LEU A 206 14.27 26.32 0.46
N ARG A 207 14.70 25.56 -0.56
CA ARG A 207 15.93 25.83 -1.30
C ARG A 207 15.89 27.17 -2.04
N LEU A 208 14.78 27.49 -2.69
CA LEU A 208 14.60 28.79 -3.36
C LEU A 208 14.58 29.95 -2.35
N ALA A 209 13.88 29.80 -1.22
CA ALA A 209 13.87 30.80 -0.16
C ALA A 209 15.27 31.04 0.42
N ALA A 210 16.03 29.97 0.69
CA ALA A 210 17.42 30.06 1.14
C ALA A 210 18.30 30.77 0.10
N ASN A 211 18.20 30.39 -1.18
CA ASN A 211 18.94 31.03 -2.27
C ASN A 211 18.62 32.53 -2.41
N ILE A 212 17.35 32.92 -2.25
CA ILE A 212 16.93 34.34 -2.31
C ILE A 212 17.58 35.12 -1.17
N ILE A 213 17.59 34.58 0.06
CA ILE A 213 18.20 35.24 1.21
C ILE A 213 19.73 35.34 1.04
N GLU A 214 20.39 34.26 0.58
CA GLU A 214 21.83 34.22 0.38
C GLU A 214 22.33 35.17 -0.72
N ASN A 215 21.57 35.32 -1.81
CA ASN A 215 21.94 36.17 -2.94
C ASN A 215 21.24 37.54 -2.92
N SER A 216 20.48 37.86 -1.86
CA SER A 216 19.87 39.18 -1.71
C SER A 216 20.96 40.24 -1.63
N GLN A 217 20.76 41.39 -2.27
CA GLN A 217 21.64 42.56 -2.12
C GLN A 217 21.31 43.38 -0.86
N GLU A 218 20.19 43.07 -0.19
CA GLU A 218 19.81 43.69 1.07
C GLU A 218 20.31 42.85 2.25
N GLY A 219 20.79 43.52 3.29
CA GLY A 219 21.22 42.87 4.51
C GLY A 219 20.03 42.32 5.29
N VAL A 220 19.99 41.00 5.48
CA VAL A 220 18.96 40.30 6.26
C VAL A 220 19.55 39.87 7.59
N ILE A 221 18.86 40.17 8.69
CA ILE A 221 19.21 39.78 10.06
C ILE A 221 18.04 38.99 10.63
N VAL A 222 18.31 37.82 11.20
CA VAL A 222 17.34 37.02 11.93
C VAL A 222 17.65 37.13 13.43
N VAL A 223 16.64 37.40 14.25
CA VAL A 223 16.77 37.56 15.71
C VAL A 223 15.86 36.62 16.49
N ASP A 224 16.24 36.27 17.71
CA ASP A 224 15.39 35.56 18.68
C ASP A 224 14.37 36.52 19.37
N PRO A 225 13.43 36.01 20.18
CA PRO A 225 12.48 36.85 20.92
C PRO A 225 13.11 37.84 21.91
N GLN A 226 14.39 37.67 22.28
CA GLN A 226 15.15 38.56 23.14
C GLN A 226 16.00 39.57 22.34
N LEU A 227 15.78 39.67 21.03
CA LEU A 227 16.48 40.56 20.10
C LEU A 227 17.99 40.28 20.00
N ARG A 228 18.40 39.02 20.12
CA ARG A 228 19.77 38.59 19.80
C ARG A 228 19.84 38.05 18.39
N ILE A 229 20.85 38.45 17.64
CA ILE A 229 21.10 37.99 16.27
C ILE A 229 21.38 36.49 16.29
N ILE A 230 20.55 35.71 15.61
CA ILE A 230 20.74 34.25 15.43
C ILE A 230 21.25 33.91 14.03
N ASP A 231 21.07 34.80 13.05
CA ASP A 231 21.64 34.63 11.72
C ASP A 231 21.73 35.94 10.94
N VAL A 232 22.63 36.00 9.96
CA VAL A 232 22.75 37.10 8.98
C VAL A 232 23.09 36.55 7.60
N ASN A 233 22.59 37.19 6.54
CA ASN A 233 22.94 36.81 5.17
C ASN A 233 24.29 37.40 4.71
N PRO A 234 24.89 36.94 3.59
CA PRO A 234 26.16 37.46 3.10
C PRO A 234 26.15 38.98 2.81
N ALA A 235 25.05 39.53 2.28
CA ALA A 235 24.95 40.96 2.01
C ALA A 235 25.06 41.83 3.28
N PHE A 236 24.62 41.33 4.44
CA PHE A 236 24.86 42.02 5.71
C PHE A 236 26.35 42.26 5.95
N ASN A 237 27.20 41.27 5.68
CA ASN A 237 28.65 41.42 5.82
C ASN A 237 29.18 42.46 4.83
N TYR A 238 28.75 42.41 3.57
CA TYR A 238 29.18 43.39 2.56
C TYR A 238 28.74 44.83 2.86
N ILE A 239 27.52 45.02 3.39
CA ILE A 239 26.96 46.35 3.68
C ILE A 239 27.55 46.93 4.96
N THR A 240 27.67 46.11 6.01
CA THR A 240 28.01 46.58 7.36
C THR A 240 29.49 46.40 7.72
N GLY A 241 30.20 45.52 7.01
CA GLY A 241 31.59 45.15 7.30
C GLY A 241 31.75 44.15 8.45
N TYR A 242 30.67 43.77 9.14
CA TYR A 242 30.73 42.79 10.22
C TYR A 242 30.54 41.37 9.71
N SER A 243 31.44 40.48 10.10
CA SER A 243 31.31 39.06 9.80
C SER A 243 30.20 38.43 10.65
N ARG A 244 29.61 37.35 10.12
CA ARG A 244 28.60 36.54 10.84
C ARG A 244 29.09 36.15 12.25
N ALA A 245 30.34 35.71 12.38
CA ALA A 245 30.89 35.28 13.67
C ALA A 245 30.93 36.40 14.72
N GLU A 246 31.08 37.65 14.30
CA GLU A 246 31.19 38.80 15.20
C GLU A 246 29.83 39.29 15.72
N VAL A 247 28.74 39.00 15.02
CA VAL A 247 27.41 39.54 15.34
C VAL A 247 26.46 38.53 15.97
N ILE A 248 26.70 37.23 15.78
CA ILE A 248 25.86 36.17 16.35
C ILE A 248 25.83 36.27 17.89
N GLY A 249 24.64 36.22 18.47
CA GLY A 249 24.36 36.34 19.90
C GLY A 249 24.33 37.78 20.45
N LYS A 250 24.67 38.79 19.63
CA LYS A 250 24.68 40.21 20.02
C LYS A 250 23.35 40.91 19.67
N SER A 251 23.15 42.09 20.24
CA SER A 251 22.01 42.95 19.90
C SER A 251 22.26 43.70 18.59
N PRO A 252 21.25 43.86 17.70
CA PRO A 252 21.33 44.68 16.49
C PRO A 252 21.76 46.14 16.73
N GLN A 253 21.64 46.63 17.96
CA GLN A 253 22.10 47.98 18.34
C GLN A 253 23.61 48.19 18.13
N ILE A 254 24.42 47.13 18.03
CA ILE A 254 25.85 47.23 17.69
C ILE A 254 26.10 47.98 16.37
N LEU A 255 25.11 47.98 15.47
CA LEU A 255 25.16 48.67 14.17
C LEU A 255 24.88 50.18 14.29
N SER A 256 24.18 50.60 15.35
CA SER A 256 23.83 52.01 15.60
C SER A 256 24.94 52.79 16.31
N SER A 257 25.86 52.08 16.96
CA SER A 257 27.12 52.61 17.46
C SER A 257 28.13 52.65 16.31
N GLY A 258 28.16 53.75 15.55
CA GLY A 258 29.09 53.94 14.45
C GLY A 258 30.55 53.73 14.86
N CYS A 259 31.06 52.53 14.61
CA CYS A 259 32.47 52.18 14.60
C CYS A 259 32.69 51.31 13.37
N ALA A 260 32.91 51.96 12.22
CA ALA A 260 33.67 51.33 11.15
C ALA A 260 35.02 50.93 11.76
N GLY A 261 35.15 49.65 12.09
CA GLY A 261 36.43 49.05 12.43
C GLY A 261 37.33 49.22 11.22
N SER A 262 38.31 50.10 11.38
CA SER A 262 39.41 50.33 10.46
C SER A 262 39.98 49.01 9.95
N ALA A 263 40.05 48.90 8.62
CA ALA A 263 40.89 47.93 7.95
C ALA A 263 42.33 48.04 8.48
N GLU A 264 42.87 46.92 8.95
CA GLU A 264 44.32 46.68 8.96
C GLU A 264 44.58 45.32 8.31
N THR A 265 45.20 45.42 7.12
CA THR A 265 46.11 44.50 6.39
C THR A 265 45.95 42.98 6.49
#